data_AF-A0A022R3B7-F1
#
_entry.id   AF-A0A022R3B7-F1
#
_cell.length_a   1.000
_cell.length_b   1.000
_cell.length_c   1.000
_cell.angle_alpha   90.00
_cell.angle_beta   90.00
_cell.angle_gamma   90.00
#
_symmetry.space_group_name_H-M   'P 1'
#
loop_
_entity.id
_entity.type
_entity.pdbx_description
1 polymer ?
#
loop_
_entity_poly.entity_id
_entity_poly.type
_entity_poly.pdbx_seq_one_letter_code
_entity_poly.pdbx_strand_id
1 'polypeptide(L)'
;MKTSYYPSVFLLCLLVILLSFCIASDARAGSYDHLVLVYIWPNAFCSNKRVHCKTPVPQNFTVHGLWPTDKTGKTLVYCNKSGSISSA
;
A
#
# COMPACT_ATOMS: atom_id res chain seq x y z
N MET A 1 41.96 20.37 33.75
CA MET A 1 40.56 19.88 33.70
C MET A 1 40.55 18.53 33.02
N LYS A 2 40.32 17.44 33.76
CA LYS A 2 40.20 16.08 33.18
C LYS A 2 38.72 15.88 32.87
N THR A 3 38.33 15.96 31.61
CA THR A 3 37.00 15.57 31.17
C THR A 3 36.91 14.06 31.32
N SER A 4 36.23 13.59 32.37
CA SER A 4 35.96 12.18 32.57
C SER A 4 34.90 11.76 31.56
N TYR A 5 35.37 11.33 30.39
CA TYR A 5 34.51 10.79 29.33
C TYR A 5 34.12 9.37 29.77
N TYR A 6 32.83 9.15 30.06
CA TYR A 6 32.31 7.85 30.46
C TYR A 6 31.77 7.11 29.21
N PRO A 7 32.60 6.28 28.55
CA PRO A 7 32.23 5.64 27.28
C PRO A 7 31.01 4.73 27.42
N SER A 8 30.80 4.17 28.61
CA SER A 8 29.64 3.35 28.96
C SER A 8 28.32 4.13 28.90
N VAL A 9 28.31 5.39 29.34
CA VAL A 9 27.10 6.25 29.29
C VAL A 9 26.81 6.66 27.84
N PHE A 10 27.85 7.01 27.08
CA PHE A 10 27.71 7.35 25.66
C PHE A 10 27.21 6.16 24.83
N LEU A 11 27.75 4.95 25.07
CA LEU A 11 27.31 3.73 24.40
C LEU A 11 25.87 3.36 24.77
N LEU A 12 25.48 3.52 26.05
CA LEU A 12 24.11 3.32 26.50
C LEU A 12 23.15 4.30 25.80
N CYS A 13 23.51 5.58 25.72
CA CYS A 13 22.71 6.59 25.02
C CYS A 13 22.56 6.27 23.53
N LEU A 14 23.63 5.86 22.84
CA LEU A 14 23.59 5.43 21.44
C LEU A 14 22.67 4.22 21.24
N LEU A 15 22.75 3.23 22.11
CA LEU A 15 21.89 2.04 22.06
C LEU A 15 20.41 2.39 22.26
N VAL A 16 20.10 3.30 23.21
CA VAL A 16 18.73 3.78 23.46
C VAL A 16 18.19 4.58 22.26
N ILE A 17 19.03 5.41 21.63
CA ILE A 17 18.65 6.16 20.41
C ILE A 17 18.39 5.19 19.24
N LEU A 18 19.24 4.19 19.03
CA LEU A 18 19.03 3.21 17.96
C LEU A 18 17.74 2.39 18.18
N LEU A 19 17.45 2.00 19.43
CA LEU A 19 16.22 1.29 19.78
C LEU A 19 14.97 2.17 19.61
N SER A 20 15.03 3.47 19.89
CA SER A 20 13.89 4.36 19.69
C SER A 20 13.56 4.59 18.21
N PHE A 21 14.56 4.64 17.33
CA PHE A 21 14.34 4.73 15.88
C PHE A 21 13.74 3.44 15.27
N CYS A 22 14.00 2.26 15.85
CA CYS A 22 13.42 0.99 15.36
C CYS A 22 11.91 0.85 15.64
N ILE A 23 11.36 1.55 16.64
CA ILE A 23 9.95 1.38 17.05
C ILE A 23 9.03 2.33 16.25
N ALA A 24 9.58 3.31 15.53
CA ALA A 24 8.81 4.32 14.81
C ALA A 24 8.25 3.84 13.45
N SER A 25 8.68 2.68 12.94
CA SER A 25 8.24 2.14 11.66
C SER A 25 7.15 1.08 11.82
N ASP A 26 5.98 1.44 12.34
CA ASP A 26 4.77 0.65 12.06
C ASP A 26 3.46 1.40 12.35
N ALA A 27 3.18 2.47 11.59
CA ALA A 27 1.81 2.98 11.49
C ALA A 27 1.02 2.07 10.53
N ARG A 28 0.57 0.90 11.03
CA ARG A 28 -0.25 -0.09 10.29
C ARG A 28 -1.66 0.45 10.00
N ALA A 29 -1.79 1.33 9.02
CA ALA A 29 -3.07 1.55 8.36
C ALA A 29 -3.17 0.60 7.13
N GLY A 30 -3.63 -0.63 7.36
CA GLY A 30 -3.99 -1.59 6.29
C GLY A 30 -2.81 -2.31 5.62
N SER A 31 -2.13 -3.20 6.34
CA SER A 31 -1.09 -4.08 5.77
C SER A 31 -1.67 -5.09 4.78
N TYR A 32 -1.08 -5.22 3.58
CA TYR A 32 -1.39 -6.23 2.58
C TYR A 32 -0.22 -7.20 2.39
N ASP A 33 -0.49 -8.42 1.92
CA ASP A 33 0.54 -9.44 1.68
C ASP A 33 1.04 -9.41 0.23
N HIS A 34 0.15 -9.15 -0.75
CA HIS A 34 0.50 -9.01 -2.15
C HIS A 34 -0.47 -8.08 -2.90
N LEU A 35 -0.08 -7.67 -4.11
CA LEU A 35 -0.92 -6.91 -5.03
C LEU A 35 -1.43 -7.80 -6.15
N VAL A 36 -2.72 -7.71 -6.43
CA VAL A 36 -3.35 -8.37 -7.58
C VAL A 36 -3.56 -7.33 -8.67
N LEU A 37 -2.87 -7.48 -9.80
CA LEU A 37 -3.11 -6.68 -10.99
C LEU A 37 -4.19 -7.36 -11.84
N VAL A 38 -5.37 -6.74 -11.89
CA VAL A 38 -6.54 -7.26 -12.60
C VAL A 38 -6.68 -6.56 -13.94
N TYR A 39 -6.80 -7.36 -14.99
CA TYR A 39 -7.15 -6.90 -16.33
C TYR A 39 -8.60 -7.27 -16.66
N ILE A 40 -9.26 -6.46 -17.48
CA ILE A 40 -10.61 -6.72 -18.00
C ILE A 40 -10.60 -6.80 -19.52
N TRP A 41 -11.37 -7.74 -20.06
CA TRP A 41 -11.67 -7.81 -21.49
C TRP A 41 -12.90 -6.95 -21.80
N PRO A 42 -12.76 -5.79 -22.46
CA PRO A 42 -13.87 -4.84 -22.61
C PRO A 42 -15.04 -5.42 -23.40
N ASN A 43 -14.79 -6.25 -24.43
CA ASN A 43 -15.88 -6.87 -25.19
C ASN A 43 -16.73 -7.83 -24.34
N ALA A 44 -16.12 -8.60 -23.41
CA ALA A 44 -16.91 -9.43 -22.49
C ALA A 44 -17.74 -8.58 -21.53
N PHE A 45 -17.17 -7.51 -20.98
CA PHE A 45 -17.91 -6.58 -20.12
C PHE A 45 -19.09 -5.92 -20.86
N CYS A 46 -18.87 -5.47 -22.09
CA CYS A 46 -19.86 -4.82 -22.95
C CYS A 46 -20.88 -5.78 -23.59
N SER A 47 -20.71 -7.10 -23.44
CA SER A 47 -21.72 -8.07 -23.89
C SER A 47 -23.02 -7.98 -23.08
N ASN A 48 -22.95 -7.44 -21.87
CA ASN A 48 -24.11 -7.19 -21.03
C ASN A 48 -24.91 -5.97 -21.54
N LYS A 49 -26.11 -6.23 -22.07
CA LYS A 49 -27.01 -5.20 -22.61
C LYS A 49 -27.45 -4.13 -21.60
N ARG A 50 -27.24 -4.34 -20.30
CA ARG A 50 -27.53 -3.33 -19.26
C ARG A 50 -26.43 -2.28 -19.13
N VAL A 51 -25.25 -2.51 -19.73
CA VAL A 51 -24.11 -1.61 -19.67
C VAL A 51 -24.04 -0.80 -20.95
N HIS A 52 -23.98 0.53 -20.82
CA HIS A 52 -23.67 1.40 -21.95
C HIS A 52 -22.16 1.50 -22.12
N CYS A 53 -21.66 1.00 -23.25
CA CYS A 53 -20.25 1.07 -23.59
C CYS A 53 -19.97 2.12 -24.65
N LYS A 54 -18.75 2.68 -24.61
CA LYS A 54 -18.23 3.52 -25.69
C LYS A 54 -18.06 2.71 -26.97
N THR A 55 -18.27 3.36 -28.12
CA THR A 55 -18.08 2.78 -29.45
C THR A 55 -16.97 3.55 -30.17
N PRO A 56 -15.89 2.89 -30.65
CA PRO A 56 -15.67 1.44 -30.61
C PRO A 56 -15.24 0.95 -29.23
N VAL A 57 -15.61 -0.31 -28.91
CA VAL A 57 -15.13 -1.00 -27.71
C VAL A 57 -13.63 -1.30 -27.88
N PRO A 58 -12.77 -1.04 -26.86
CA PRO A 58 -11.35 -1.35 -26.97
C PRO A 58 -11.09 -2.85 -27.19
N GLN A 59 -10.14 -3.17 -28.06
CA GLN A 59 -9.81 -4.55 -28.46
C GLN A 59 -8.58 -5.13 -27.74
N ASN A 60 -8.09 -4.44 -26.72
CA ASN A 60 -7.00 -4.91 -25.86
C ASN A 60 -7.52 -5.07 -24.43
N PHE A 61 -6.89 -5.94 -23.65
CA PHE A 61 -7.10 -5.97 -22.21
C PHE A 61 -6.72 -4.62 -21.60
N THR A 62 -7.59 -4.10 -20.74
CA THR A 62 -7.35 -2.85 -20.02
C THR A 62 -7.20 -3.14 -18.53
N VAL A 63 -6.46 -2.31 -17.80
CA VAL A 63 -6.37 -2.43 -16.34
C VAL A 63 -7.75 -2.20 -15.74
N HIS A 64 -8.21 -3.15 -14.92
CA HIS A 64 -9.42 -3.02 -14.11
C HIS A 64 -9.08 -2.44 -12.74
N GLY A 65 -8.00 -2.93 -12.12
CA GLY A 65 -7.55 -2.43 -10.83
C GLY A 65 -6.27 -3.08 -10.35
N LEU A 66 -5.67 -2.47 -9.34
CA LEU A 66 -4.54 -3.00 -8.59
C LEU A 66 -5.00 -3.11 -7.13
N TRP A 67 -5.11 -4.34 -6.62
CA TRP A 67 -5.82 -4.61 -5.37
C TRP A 67 -4.88 -5.16 -4.29
N PRO A 68 -4.75 -4.47 -3.13
CA PRO A 68 -4.07 -5.01 -1.96
C PRO A 68 -4.85 -6.20 -1.40
N THR A 69 -4.18 -7.34 -1.28
CA THR A 69 -4.80 -8.61 -0.91
C THR A 69 -4.02 -9.27 0.21
N ASP A 70 -4.73 -9.87 1.16
CA ASP A 70 -4.11 -10.65 2.23
C ASP A 70 -3.74 -12.07 1.78
N LYS A 71 -2.99 -12.80 2.60
CA LYS A 71 -2.54 -14.17 2.33
C LYS A 71 -3.67 -15.19 2.18
N THR A 72 -4.90 -14.85 2.60
CA THR A 72 -6.08 -15.71 2.43
C THR A 72 -6.82 -15.43 1.12
N GLY A 73 -6.36 -14.43 0.35
CA GLY A 73 -6.98 -14.00 -0.91
C GLY A 73 -8.08 -12.95 -0.73
N LYS A 74 -8.24 -12.38 0.47
CA LYS A 74 -9.24 -11.33 0.71
C LYS A 74 -8.67 -9.96 0.36
N THR A 75 -9.37 -9.25 -0.51
CA THR A 75 -9.06 -7.87 -0.87
C THR A 75 -9.32 -6.92 0.30
N LEU A 76 -8.37 -6.04 0.58
CA LEU A 76 -8.51 -4.97 1.55
C LEU A 76 -9.18 -3.76 0.90
N VAL A 77 -10.18 -3.21 1.56
CA VAL A 77 -10.99 -2.10 1.05
C VAL A 77 -11.13 -1.00 2.10
N TYR A 78 -11.20 0.25 1.64
CA TYR A 78 -11.43 1.43 2.48
C TYR A 78 -10.42 1.59 3.64
N CYS A 79 -9.14 1.27 3.41
CA CYS A 79 -8.08 1.33 4.42
C CYS A 79 -7.91 2.73 5.05
N ASN A 80 -8.24 3.79 4.32
CA ASN A 80 -8.30 5.15 4.82
C ASN A 80 -9.63 5.81 4.41
N LYS A 81 -10.53 6.04 5.38
CA LYS A 81 -11.85 6.64 5.14
C LYS A 81 -11.81 8.13 4.80
N SER A 82 -10.73 8.83 5.16
CA SER A 82 -10.50 10.24 4.83
C SER A 82 -9.53 10.41 3.66
N GLY A 83 -9.07 9.31 3.06
CA GLY A 83 -8.21 9.36 1.88
C GLY A 83 -9.00 9.91 0.68
N SER A 84 -8.43 10.88 -0.01
CA SER A 84 -8.96 11.39 -1.27
C SER A 84 -8.11 10.91 -2.44
N ILE A 85 -8.73 10.74 -3.60
CA ILE A 85 -8.00 10.48 -4.84
C ILE A 85 -7.32 11.79 -5.23
N SER A 86 -6.00 11.81 -5.23
CA SER A 86 -5.23 12.90 -5.83
C SER A 86 -5.48 12.88 -7.33
N SER A 87 -5.90 14.00 -7.91
CA SER A 87 -6.00 14.13 -9.37
C SER A 87 -4.63 13.87 -9.99
N ALA A 88 -4.60 12.98 -10.99
CA ALA A 88 -3.41 12.67 -11.79
C ALA A 88 -3.14 13.76 -12.84
#